data_AF-A0A9X4QU32-F1
#
_entry.id   AF-A0A9X4QU32-F1
#
_cell.length_a   1.000
_cell.length_b   1.000
_cell.length_c   1.000
_cell.angle_alpha   90.00
_cell.angle_beta   90.00
_cell.angle_gamma   90.00
#
_symmetry.space_group_name_H-M   'P 1'
#
loop_
_entity.id
_entity.type
_entity.pdbx_description
1 polymer ?
#
loop_
_entity_poly.entity_id
_entity_poly.type
_entity_poly.pdbx_seq_one_letter_code
_entity_poly.pdbx_strand_id
1 'polypeptide(L)'
;MAKINANVRTDFVRAEVGEFINTDKVWQARPLFYAFAPVRKPANESNLINVKDAPYNAKGNGVADDGPAIQSALTAAGIAGGGTVFLPPGSYKVSGSLQVPTGVELTGSHGYVHAHNNLDTTVLLAYSGNDTTAPDSATAFLTLSQGAGIKGFSVYYPEQGFADGADPGVPADIRSRYPVKKYPYTVRAAGTDTWVKYVEIENGYNGIDYGTTAADRFVVSGTWINAANVAVNVGANTNGGWVEQVVVTYGTFFQSKHANSPHTYGFDAAKITRSHIRTLSSSATVRMSLRLPQIRLP
;
A
#
# COMPACT_ATOMS: atom_id res chain seq x y z
N MET A 1 -24.74 -10.62 4.79
CA MET A 1 -23.26 -10.73 4.69
C MET A 1 -22.88 -10.93 3.23
N ALA A 2 -22.37 -9.90 2.56
CA ALA A 2 -21.91 -10.05 1.17
C ALA A 2 -20.53 -10.73 1.19
N LYS A 3 -20.52 -12.05 0.97
CA LYS A 3 -19.30 -12.76 0.57
C LYS A 3 -19.00 -12.31 -0.85
N ILE A 4 -17.88 -11.64 -1.09
CA ILE A 4 -17.46 -11.40 -2.47
C ILE A 4 -17.10 -12.76 -3.07
N ASN A 5 -17.81 -13.13 -4.13
CA ASN A 5 -17.55 -14.35 -4.87
C ASN A 5 -16.21 -14.19 -5.61
N ALA A 6 -15.22 -15.00 -5.24
CA ALA A 6 -13.83 -14.91 -5.71
C ALA A 6 -13.64 -15.16 -7.22
N ASN A 7 -14.72 -15.50 -7.95
CA ASN A 7 -14.71 -15.77 -9.39
C ASN A 7 -14.94 -14.53 -10.28
N VAL A 8 -15.11 -13.33 -9.71
CA VAL A 8 -15.46 -12.13 -10.49
C VAL A 8 -14.35 -11.08 -10.41
N ARG A 9 -13.60 -10.91 -11.51
CA ARG A 9 -12.83 -9.68 -11.74
C ARG A 9 -13.83 -8.53 -11.84
N THR A 10 -13.79 -7.62 -10.87
CA THR A 10 -14.72 -6.49 -10.83
C THR A 10 -13.94 -5.21 -11.11
N ASP A 11 -14.04 -4.71 -12.33
CA ASP A 11 -13.42 -3.45 -12.74
C ASP A 11 -14.37 -2.30 -12.36
N PHE A 12 -14.02 -1.50 -11.35
CA PHE A 12 -14.80 -0.33 -10.95
C PHE A 12 -14.32 0.91 -11.71
N VAL A 13 -14.92 1.17 -12.87
CA VAL A 13 -14.75 2.45 -13.57
C VAL A 13 -15.96 3.32 -13.26
N ARG A 14 -15.80 4.38 -12.48
CA ARG A 14 -16.82 5.43 -12.35
C ARG A 14 -16.23 6.79 -12.72
N ALA A 15 -16.98 7.52 -13.54
CA ALA A 15 -16.86 8.96 -13.63
C ALA A 15 -17.58 9.55 -12.40
N GLU A 16 -16.86 10.40 -11.67
CA GLU A 16 -17.35 11.30 -10.61
C GLU A 16 -17.69 10.68 -9.22
N VAL A 17 -17.26 11.43 -8.19
CA VAL A 17 -17.40 11.15 -6.76
C VAL A 17 -18.69 11.80 -6.26
N GLY A 18 -19.75 11.00 -6.09
CA GLY A 18 -21.03 11.43 -5.50
C GLY A 18 -21.12 11.07 -4.01
N GLU A 19 -21.69 12.00 -3.23
CA GLU A 19 -21.95 12.04 -1.78
C GLU A 19 -21.81 10.74 -0.94
N PHE A 20 -21.23 10.89 0.26
CA PHE A 20 -21.17 9.86 1.29
C PHE A 20 -22.59 9.53 1.82
N ILE A 21 -23.15 8.39 1.41
CA ILE A 21 -24.35 7.84 2.04
C ILE A 21 -24.00 7.34 3.43
N ASN A 22 -24.58 7.93 4.46
CA ASN A 22 -24.48 7.41 5.82
C ASN A 22 -25.27 6.09 5.90
N THR A 23 -24.55 4.97 6.00
CA THR A 23 -25.12 3.61 6.10
C THR A 23 -26.02 3.42 7.32
N ASP A 24 -25.83 4.21 8.38
CA ASP A 24 -26.67 4.17 9.58
C ASP A 24 -28.09 4.67 9.32
N LYS A 25 -28.29 5.43 8.23
CA LYS A 25 -29.60 5.91 7.77
C LYS A 25 -30.29 4.96 6.79
N VAL A 26 -29.65 3.86 6.42
CA VAL A 26 -30.21 2.86 5.49
C VAL A 26 -30.83 1.75 6.33
N TRP A 27 -32.17 1.70 6.38
CA TRP A 27 -32.88 0.73 7.21
C TRP A 27 -32.57 -0.73 6.82
N GLN A 28 -32.24 -0.98 5.55
CA GLN A 28 -31.76 -2.29 5.07
C GLN A 28 -30.39 -2.70 5.66
N ALA A 29 -29.60 -1.77 6.19
CA ALA A 29 -28.29 -2.04 6.78
C ALA A 29 -28.35 -2.27 8.30
N ARG A 30 -29.47 -1.96 8.97
CA ARG A 30 -29.67 -2.15 10.42
C ARG A 30 -29.43 -3.59 10.94
N PRO A 31 -29.73 -4.67 10.18
CA PRO A 31 -29.42 -6.03 10.62
C PRO A 31 -27.99 -6.51 10.23
N LEU A 32 -27.19 -5.67 9.56
CA LEU A 32 -25.84 -6.03 9.14
C LEU A 32 -24.83 -5.64 10.24
N PHE A 33 -24.40 -6.62 11.04
CA PHE A 33 -23.28 -6.42 11.96
C PHE A 33 -21.96 -6.40 11.18
N TYR A 34 -21.27 -5.27 11.20
CA TYR A 34 -19.91 -5.16 10.68
C TYR A 34 -18.93 -5.66 11.74
N ALA A 35 -18.34 -6.83 11.52
CA ALA A 35 -17.14 -7.22 12.25
C ALA A 35 -15.96 -6.49 11.63
N PHE A 36 -15.14 -5.81 12.42
CA PHE A 36 -13.90 -5.20 11.94
C PHE A 36 -12.78 -6.24 11.83
N ALA A 37 -11.75 -5.90 11.07
CA ALA A 37 -10.54 -6.72 11.02
C ALA A 37 -9.96 -6.93 12.44
N PRO A 38 -9.39 -8.12 12.71
CA PRO A 38 -8.74 -8.38 13.99
C PRO A 38 -7.57 -7.41 14.19
N VAL A 39 -7.37 -6.97 15.42
CA VAL A 39 -6.18 -6.19 15.79
C VAL A 39 -4.97 -7.12 15.72
N ARG A 40 -3.99 -6.74 14.89
CA ARG A 40 -2.68 -7.38 14.80
C ARG A 40 -1.65 -6.55 15.53
N LYS A 41 -0.62 -7.23 16.03
CA LYS A 41 0.48 -6.64 16.81
C LYS A 41 1.74 -7.50 16.66
N PRO A 42 2.93 -6.91 16.87
CA PRO A 42 4.19 -7.67 16.89
C PRO A 42 4.19 -8.70 18.03
N ALA A 43 5.05 -9.72 17.89
CA ALA A 43 5.12 -10.83 18.84
C ALA A 43 5.66 -10.40 20.23
N ASN A 44 6.47 -9.34 20.28
CA ASN A 44 7.00 -8.76 21.51
C ASN A 44 6.62 -7.27 21.59
N GLU A 45 5.63 -6.95 22.43
CA GLU A 45 5.12 -5.56 22.57
C GLU A 45 6.07 -4.65 23.36
N SER A 46 7.03 -5.22 24.11
CA SER A 46 7.98 -4.46 24.93
C SER A 46 9.29 -4.14 24.19
N ASN A 47 9.56 -4.79 23.06
CA ASN A 47 10.75 -4.54 22.27
C ASN A 47 10.47 -3.43 21.24
N LEU A 48 11.00 -2.23 21.52
CA LEU A 48 10.91 -1.08 20.63
C LEU A 48 12.32 -0.65 20.20
N ILE A 49 12.56 -0.64 18.90
CA ILE A 49 13.81 -0.18 18.28
C ILE A 49 13.52 1.05 17.44
N ASN A 50 14.13 2.18 17.77
CA ASN A 50 14.11 3.37 16.92
C ASN A 50 15.29 3.33 15.95
N VAL A 51 15.04 3.47 14.65
CA VAL A 51 16.11 3.39 13.63
C VAL A 51 17.12 4.53 13.69
N LYS A 52 16.78 5.66 14.33
CA LYS A 52 17.70 6.79 14.49
C LYS A 52 18.66 6.61 15.67
N ASP A 53 18.32 5.75 16.62
CA ASP A 53 19.17 5.49 17.78
C ASP A 53 20.35 4.60 17.39
N ALA A 54 21.43 4.69 18.16
CA ALA A 54 22.56 3.77 18.01
C ALA A 54 22.10 2.32 18.30
N PRO A 55 22.58 1.32 17.54
CA PRO A 55 23.68 1.40 16.55
C PRO A 55 23.23 1.68 15.11
N TYR A 56 21.93 1.84 14.82
CA TYR A 56 21.40 1.88 13.44
C TYR A 56 21.63 3.22 12.76
N ASN A 57 21.48 4.33 13.49
CA ASN A 57 21.86 5.69 13.05
C ASN A 57 21.27 6.13 11.69
N ALA A 58 20.05 5.68 11.35
CA ALA A 58 19.34 6.14 10.15
C ALA A 58 19.20 7.67 10.17
N LYS A 59 19.36 8.31 9.02
CA LYS A 59 19.33 9.77 8.87
C LYS A 59 17.92 10.28 8.68
N GLY A 60 17.14 9.67 7.79
CA GLY A 60 15.79 10.13 7.46
C GLY A 60 15.79 11.53 6.82
N ASN A 61 16.82 11.86 6.05
CA ASN A 61 17.02 13.18 5.43
C ASN A 61 16.71 13.20 3.91
N GLY A 62 16.24 12.09 3.34
CA GLY A 62 15.89 11.93 1.93
C GLY A 62 17.08 11.75 0.99
N VAL A 63 18.31 11.80 1.51
CA VAL A 63 19.56 11.79 0.72
C VAL A 63 20.40 10.57 1.01
N ALA A 64 20.70 10.30 2.29
CA ALA A 64 21.46 9.13 2.71
C ALA A 64 20.63 7.86 2.50
N ASP A 65 21.26 6.78 2.04
CA ASP A 65 20.59 5.49 1.95
C ASP A 65 20.40 4.90 3.35
N ASP A 66 19.18 4.95 3.83
CA ASP A 66 18.77 4.46 5.14
C ASP A 66 18.37 2.98 5.11
N GLY A 67 18.29 2.37 3.91
CA GLY A 67 17.92 0.97 3.73
C GLY A 67 18.70 0.00 4.61
N PRO A 68 20.06 0.05 4.64
CA PRO A 68 20.86 -0.81 5.50
C PRO A 68 20.57 -0.61 7.00
N ALA A 69 20.43 0.64 7.46
CA ALA A 69 20.16 0.95 8.87
C ALA A 69 18.79 0.41 9.30
N ILE A 70 17.75 0.63 8.48
CA ILE A 70 16.40 0.13 8.73
C ILE A 70 16.39 -1.40 8.72
N GLN A 71 17.07 -2.04 7.77
CA GLN A 71 17.14 -3.49 7.70
C GLN A 71 17.88 -4.08 8.91
N SER A 72 18.96 -3.47 9.38
CA SER A 72 19.65 -3.90 10.60
C SER A 72 18.74 -3.83 11.83
N ALA A 73 17.92 -2.78 11.97
CA ALA A 73 16.94 -2.66 13.06
C ALA A 73 15.86 -3.74 12.97
N LEU A 74 15.32 -3.98 11.78
CA LEU A 74 14.36 -5.06 11.51
C LEU A 74 14.94 -6.43 11.87
N THR A 75 16.16 -6.71 11.43
CA THR A 75 16.86 -7.97 11.74
C THR A 75 17.09 -8.14 13.24
N ALA A 76 17.50 -7.08 13.95
CA ALA A 76 17.68 -7.12 15.39
C ALA A 76 16.38 -7.39 16.15
N ALA A 77 15.27 -6.75 15.75
CA ALA A 77 13.95 -7.06 16.31
C ALA A 77 13.55 -8.52 16.05
N GLY A 78 13.81 -9.04 14.85
CA GLY A 78 13.57 -10.45 14.52
C GLY A 78 14.37 -11.42 15.38
N ILE A 79 15.67 -11.15 15.59
CA ILE A 79 16.56 -11.97 16.46
C ILE A 79 16.06 -11.95 17.91
N ALA A 80 15.51 -10.82 18.38
CA ALA A 80 14.93 -10.68 19.71
C ALA A 80 13.53 -11.32 19.87
N GLY A 81 13.05 -12.08 18.88
CA GLY A 81 11.76 -12.77 18.91
C GLY A 81 10.57 -11.91 18.50
N GLY A 82 10.80 -10.83 17.78
CA GLY A 82 9.78 -9.86 17.36
C GLY A 82 9.94 -8.52 18.05
N GLY A 83 9.10 -7.56 17.67
CA GLY A 83 9.19 -6.21 18.19
C GLY A 83 8.64 -5.15 17.25
N THR A 84 8.69 -3.91 17.70
CA THR A 84 8.37 -2.73 16.89
C THR A 84 9.66 -2.07 16.46
N VAL A 85 9.84 -1.86 15.15
CA VAL A 85 10.86 -0.97 14.59
C VAL A 85 10.19 0.33 14.23
N PHE A 86 10.53 1.40 14.94
CA PHE A 86 9.96 2.72 14.76
C PHE A 86 10.83 3.58 13.84
N LEU A 87 10.17 4.18 12.86
CA LEU A 87 10.68 5.20 11.96
C LEU A 87 10.12 6.56 12.40
N PRO A 88 10.89 7.42 13.09
CA PRO A 88 10.47 8.80 13.35
C PRO A 88 10.14 9.56 12.06
N PRO A 89 9.44 10.71 12.12
CA PRO A 89 9.25 11.57 10.96
C PRO A 89 10.56 11.84 10.20
N GLY A 90 10.46 11.83 8.88
CA GLY A 90 11.60 11.96 7.98
C GLY A 90 11.38 11.24 6.65
N SER A 91 12.22 11.59 5.68
CA SER A 91 12.27 10.92 4.38
C SER A 91 13.43 9.92 4.37
N TYR A 92 13.16 8.64 4.21
CA TYR A 92 14.16 7.60 4.25
C TYR A 92 14.37 7.07 2.84
N LYS A 93 15.54 7.37 2.25
CA LYS A 93 15.89 6.79 0.95
C LYS A 93 16.22 5.31 1.16
N VAL A 94 15.61 4.45 0.35
CA VAL A 94 15.89 3.01 0.36
C VAL A 94 16.21 2.59 -1.07
N SER A 95 17.49 2.31 -1.33
CA SER A 95 17.94 1.90 -2.68
C SER A 95 17.70 0.41 -2.98
N GLY A 96 17.36 -0.38 -1.95
CA GLY A 96 17.09 -1.81 -2.06
C GLY A 96 15.66 -2.19 -1.69
N SER A 97 15.48 -3.40 -1.17
CA SER A 97 14.22 -3.91 -0.60
C SER A 97 14.40 -4.20 0.88
N LEU A 98 13.32 -4.17 1.65
CA LEU A 98 13.28 -4.45 3.08
C LEU A 98 12.50 -5.74 3.37
N GLN A 99 13.07 -6.58 4.23
CA GLN A 99 12.44 -7.77 4.78
C GLN A 99 12.00 -7.48 6.21
N VAL A 100 10.69 -7.56 6.47
CA VAL A 100 10.11 -7.46 7.82
C VAL A 100 10.04 -8.87 8.42
N PRO A 101 10.84 -9.20 9.45
CA PRO A 101 10.92 -10.56 9.97
C PRO A 101 9.68 -11.00 10.74
N THR A 102 9.61 -12.29 11.03
CA THR A 102 8.50 -12.90 11.79
C THR A 102 8.25 -12.16 13.10
N GLY A 103 7.00 -11.80 13.36
CA GLY A 103 6.61 -11.12 14.61
C GLY A 103 7.07 -9.67 14.74
N VAL A 104 7.60 -9.05 13.68
CA VAL A 104 8.07 -7.66 13.70
C VAL A 104 7.05 -6.72 13.05
N GLU A 105 6.84 -5.54 13.64
CA GLU A 105 6.11 -4.42 13.04
C GLU A 105 7.09 -3.30 12.64
N LEU A 106 7.10 -2.90 11.37
CA LEU A 106 7.70 -1.62 10.98
C LEU A 106 6.64 -0.52 11.11
N THR A 107 6.88 0.46 11.97
CA THR A 107 5.87 1.48 12.31
C THR A 107 6.44 2.88 12.09
N GLY A 108 5.68 3.75 11.43
CA GLY A 108 6.01 5.15 11.22
C GLY A 108 5.30 6.09 12.19
N SER A 109 5.31 7.37 11.87
CA SER A 109 4.90 8.44 12.79
C SER A 109 3.39 8.63 12.94
N HIS A 110 2.54 8.00 12.12
CA HIS A 110 1.10 8.28 12.15
C HIS A 110 0.21 7.07 12.50
N GLY A 111 -0.86 7.36 13.26
CA GLY A 111 -1.80 6.37 13.78
C GLY A 111 -3.14 6.28 13.05
N TYR A 112 -3.28 6.96 11.92
CA TYR A 112 -4.50 7.03 11.14
C TYR A 112 -4.20 7.15 9.64
N VAL A 113 -5.26 7.02 8.84
CA VAL A 113 -5.22 7.16 7.38
C VAL A 113 -4.78 8.59 7.04
N HIS A 114 -3.61 8.71 6.42
CA HIS A 114 -3.08 9.99 5.99
C HIS A 114 -3.15 10.13 4.48
N ALA A 115 -3.26 11.39 4.05
CA ALA A 115 -3.25 11.77 2.66
C ALA A 115 -2.77 13.21 2.48
N HIS A 116 -2.17 13.48 1.33
CA HIS A 116 -2.07 14.80 0.71
C HIS A 116 -1.11 15.84 1.34
N ASN A 117 -0.28 15.55 2.35
CA ASN A 117 0.67 16.53 2.92
C ASN A 117 1.88 15.89 3.65
N ASN A 118 2.48 14.86 3.07
CA ASN A 118 3.26 13.87 3.81
C ASN A 118 4.73 14.24 4.07
N LEU A 119 5.13 15.49 3.91
CA LEU A 119 6.53 15.90 4.13
C LEU A 119 6.91 15.93 5.62
N ASP A 120 5.93 16.07 6.53
CA ASP A 120 6.14 16.10 7.98
C ASP A 120 5.89 14.74 8.66
N THR A 121 5.71 13.66 7.87
CA THR A 121 5.49 12.29 8.37
C THR A 121 6.67 11.38 8.03
N THR A 122 6.56 10.09 8.34
CA THR A 122 7.48 9.06 7.87
C THR A 122 7.20 8.73 6.41
N VAL A 123 8.19 8.94 5.53
CA VAL A 123 8.12 8.58 4.11
C VAL A 123 9.29 7.67 3.75
N LEU A 124 9.00 6.50 3.19
CA LEU A 124 10.00 5.65 2.53
C LEU A 124 10.06 6.01 1.04
N LEU A 125 11.23 6.46 0.58
CA LEU A 125 11.49 6.74 -0.83
C LEU A 125 12.05 5.48 -1.49
N ALA A 126 11.22 4.81 -2.29
CA ALA A 126 11.57 3.56 -2.97
C ALA A 126 12.33 3.84 -4.28
N TYR A 127 13.61 3.45 -4.33
CA TYR A 127 14.47 3.59 -5.51
C TYR A 127 14.83 2.25 -6.19
N SER A 128 14.22 1.15 -5.76
CA SER A 128 14.50 -0.19 -6.30
C SER A 128 13.42 -0.69 -7.25
N GLY A 129 13.82 -1.54 -8.20
CA GLY A 129 12.90 -2.33 -9.03
C GLY A 129 12.26 -1.60 -10.22
N ASN A 130 12.77 -0.42 -10.59
CA ASN A 130 12.32 0.30 -11.78
C ASN A 130 12.52 -0.52 -13.07
N ASP A 131 11.62 -0.32 -14.04
CA ASP A 131 11.63 -0.95 -15.36
C ASP A 131 11.77 -2.49 -15.37
N THR A 132 11.29 -3.15 -14.31
CA THR A 132 11.32 -4.61 -14.24
C THR A 132 10.47 -5.26 -15.35
N THR A 133 10.99 -6.34 -15.92
CA THR A 133 10.28 -7.14 -16.94
C THR A 133 9.25 -8.10 -16.32
N ALA A 134 9.32 -8.34 -15.01
CA ALA A 134 8.48 -9.29 -14.28
C ALA A 134 7.87 -8.66 -13.01
N PRO A 135 7.03 -7.60 -13.13
CA PRO A 135 6.50 -6.85 -11.98
C PRO A 135 5.65 -7.70 -11.03
N ASP A 136 5.10 -8.82 -11.49
CA ASP A 136 4.26 -9.68 -10.67
C ASP A 136 5.07 -10.65 -9.78
N SER A 137 6.34 -10.94 -10.13
CA SER A 137 7.16 -11.94 -9.43
C SER A 137 8.52 -11.42 -8.92
N ALA A 138 9.03 -10.30 -9.46
CA ALA A 138 10.24 -9.65 -8.96
C ALA A 138 10.12 -9.27 -7.47
N THR A 139 11.25 -9.17 -6.78
CA THR A 139 11.32 -8.86 -5.34
C THR A 139 10.55 -7.60 -5.01
N ALA A 140 9.62 -7.70 -4.06
CA ALA A 140 8.83 -6.56 -3.60
C ALA A 140 9.70 -5.55 -2.83
N PHE A 141 9.25 -4.30 -2.76
CA PHE A 141 9.95 -3.27 -1.98
C PHE A 141 9.96 -3.61 -0.47
N LEU A 142 8.81 -4.03 0.07
CA LEU A 142 8.65 -4.58 1.41
C LEU A 142 8.13 -6.01 1.33
N THR A 143 8.81 -6.95 1.99
CA THR A 143 8.32 -8.33 2.12
C THR A 143 8.02 -8.63 3.59
N LEU A 144 6.81 -9.14 3.87
CA LEU A 144 6.32 -9.42 5.21
C LEU A 144 6.38 -10.91 5.52
N SER A 145 7.20 -11.31 6.49
CA SER A 145 7.24 -12.68 7.01
C SER A 145 5.97 -13.01 7.82
N GLN A 146 5.80 -14.26 8.25
CA GLN A 146 4.64 -14.66 9.06
C GLN A 146 4.48 -13.77 10.31
N GLY A 147 3.27 -13.30 10.58
CA GLY A 147 3.00 -12.45 11.74
C GLY A 147 3.79 -11.14 11.75
N ALA A 148 4.27 -10.68 10.59
CA ALA A 148 4.90 -9.39 10.43
C ALA A 148 3.88 -8.36 9.92
N GLY A 149 4.11 -7.09 10.21
CA GLY A 149 3.28 -6.05 9.63
C GLY A 149 3.94 -4.70 9.52
N ILE A 150 3.20 -3.81 8.87
CA ILE A 150 3.61 -2.44 8.63
C ILE A 150 2.49 -1.48 8.96
N LYS A 151 2.86 -0.31 9.48
CA LYS A 151 1.90 0.72 9.84
C LYS A 151 2.44 2.13 9.80
N GLY A 152 1.58 3.08 9.42
CA GLY A 152 1.77 4.48 9.82
C GLY A 152 2.87 5.23 9.09
N PHE A 153 3.13 4.90 7.82
CA PHE A 153 4.05 5.62 6.94
C PHE A 153 3.56 5.62 5.49
N SER A 154 4.11 6.53 4.69
CA SER A 154 3.91 6.55 3.24
C SER A 154 5.09 5.87 2.53
N VAL A 155 4.83 5.19 1.42
CA VAL A 155 5.85 4.74 0.45
C VAL A 155 5.64 5.54 -0.82
N TYR A 156 6.68 6.23 -1.27
CA TYR A 156 6.65 7.04 -2.46
C TYR A 156 7.75 6.62 -3.43
N TYR A 157 7.43 6.53 -4.72
CA TYR A 157 8.36 6.16 -5.80
C TYR A 157 8.80 7.42 -6.58
N PRO A 158 10.00 7.97 -6.30
CA PRO A 158 10.43 9.24 -6.89
C PRO A 158 10.70 9.15 -8.40
N GLU A 159 11.03 7.96 -8.88
CA GLU A 159 11.39 7.72 -10.27
C GLU A 159 10.22 7.18 -11.11
N GLN A 160 9.01 7.05 -10.54
CA GLN A 160 7.82 6.66 -11.28
C GLN A 160 7.28 7.86 -12.09
N GLY A 161 6.97 7.62 -13.36
CA GLY A 161 6.28 8.57 -14.22
C GLY A 161 4.76 8.35 -14.22
N PHE A 162 4.05 9.23 -14.90
CA PHE A 162 2.59 9.29 -14.85
C PHE A 162 1.91 9.28 -16.22
N ALA A 163 2.69 9.38 -17.29
CA ALA A 163 2.18 9.42 -18.64
C ALA A 163 2.12 7.99 -19.21
N ASP A 164 0.93 7.61 -19.67
CA ASP A 164 0.78 6.45 -20.53
C ASP A 164 1.43 6.76 -21.88
N GLY A 165 2.49 6.02 -22.21
CA GLY A 165 3.23 6.18 -23.45
C GLY A 165 2.39 5.89 -24.70
N ALA A 166 1.28 5.17 -24.55
CA ALA A 166 0.37 4.83 -25.65
C ALA A 166 -0.83 5.78 -25.77
N ASP A 167 -1.07 6.70 -24.83
CA ASP A 167 -2.24 7.59 -24.87
C ASP A 167 -2.03 8.74 -25.87
N PRO A 168 -2.75 8.78 -27.01
CA PRO A 168 -2.61 9.85 -27.99
C PRO A 168 -3.04 11.23 -27.46
N GLY A 169 -3.81 11.28 -26.37
CA GLY A 169 -4.28 12.51 -25.71
C GLY A 169 -3.25 13.21 -24.82
N VAL A 170 -2.11 12.57 -24.54
CA VAL A 170 -0.99 13.16 -23.78
C VAL A 170 0.06 13.73 -24.75
N PRO A 171 0.58 14.96 -24.56
CA PRO A 171 1.64 15.49 -25.42
C PRO A 171 2.87 14.56 -25.51
N ALA A 172 3.45 14.44 -26.70
CA ALA A 172 4.51 13.47 -26.98
C ALA A 172 5.78 13.68 -26.12
N ASP A 173 6.11 14.95 -25.82
CA ASP A 173 7.21 15.32 -24.95
C ASP A 173 6.97 14.89 -23.49
N ILE A 174 5.73 14.99 -23.01
CA ILE A 174 5.34 14.51 -21.67
C ILE A 174 5.42 12.98 -21.61
N ARG A 175 4.88 12.28 -22.61
CA ARG A 175 4.98 10.81 -22.70
C ARG A 175 6.43 10.33 -22.65
N SER A 176 7.34 11.06 -23.30
CA SER A 176 8.76 10.74 -23.29
C SER A 176 9.47 11.10 -21.99
N ARG A 177 9.07 12.16 -21.28
CA ARG A 177 9.74 12.63 -20.06
C ARG A 177 9.28 11.91 -18.80
N TYR A 178 8.02 11.50 -18.74
CA TYR A 178 7.41 10.90 -17.54
C TYR A 178 6.69 9.58 -17.83
N PRO A 179 7.33 8.60 -18.51
CA PRO A 179 6.68 7.33 -18.80
C PRO A 179 6.36 6.57 -17.51
N VAL A 180 5.16 5.96 -17.44
CA VAL A 180 4.86 4.99 -16.38
C VAL A 180 5.84 3.81 -16.50
N LYS A 181 6.64 3.62 -15.45
CA LYS A 181 7.59 2.52 -15.29
C LYS A 181 6.95 1.35 -14.56
N LYS A 182 7.38 0.15 -14.92
CA LYS A 182 6.98 -1.08 -14.22
C LYS A 182 7.79 -1.23 -12.93
N TYR A 183 7.11 -1.43 -11.81
CA TYR A 183 7.72 -1.77 -10.53
C TYR A 183 7.14 -3.08 -9.99
N PRO A 184 7.89 -3.83 -9.17
CA PRO A 184 7.34 -4.92 -8.39
C PRO A 184 6.28 -4.41 -7.40
N TYR A 185 5.63 -5.34 -6.69
CA TYR A 185 4.74 -4.96 -5.59
C TYR A 185 5.48 -4.11 -4.54
N THR A 186 4.80 -3.09 -4.04
CA THR A 186 5.27 -2.28 -2.92
C THR A 186 5.35 -3.13 -1.67
N VAL A 187 4.35 -3.98 -1.44
CA VAL A 187 4.29 -4.90 -0.30
C VAL A 187 3.92 -6.28 -0.79
N ARG A 188 4.67 -7.31 -0.37
CA ARG A 188 4.30 -8.72 -0.60
C ARG A 188 4.31 -9.49 0.71
N ALA A 189 3.27 -10.28 0.94
CA ALA A 189 3.27 -11.25 2.02
C ALA A 189 4.05 -12.50 1.63
N ALA A 190 4.91 -12.96 2.55
CA ALA A 190 5.65 -14.21 2.49
C ALA A 190 5.28 -15.14 3.67
N GLY A 191 4.12 -14.90 4.31
CA GLY A 191 3.63 -15.69 5.42
C GLY A 191 2.21 -15.33 5.84
N THR A 192 1.67 -16.11 6.75
CA THR A 192 0.31 -15.95 7.30
C THR A 192 0.27 -14.85 8.37
N ASP A 193 -0.93 -14.41 8.75
CA ASP A 193 -1.16 -13.46 9.85
C ASP A 193 -0.48 -12.08 9.68
N THR A 194 -0.15 -11.70 8.44
CA THR A 194 0.50 -10.42 8.13
C THR A 194 -0.48 -9.25 8.07
N TRP A 195 -0.01 -8.02 8.28
CA TRP A 195 -0.86 -6.84 8.17
C TRP A 195 -0.21 -5.61 7.55
N VAL A 196 -1.05 -4.83 6.87
CA VAL A 196 -0.77 -3.49 6.36
C VAL A 196 -1.85 -2.56 6.89
N LYS A 197 -1.46 -1.54 7.67
CA LYS A 197 -2.43 -0.64 8.30
C LYS A 197 -2.00 0.81 8.26
N TYR A 198 -2.84 1.73 7.81
CA TYR A 198 -2.47 3.16 7.75
C TYR A 198 -1.19 3.41 6.94
N VAL A 199 -1.04 2.66 5.84
CA VAL A 199 0.04 2.87 4.88
C VAL A 199 -0.53 3.61 3.68
N GLU A 200 0.24 4.56 3.17
CA GLU A 200 -0.02 5.16 1.88
C GLU A 200 0.98 4.63 0.85
N ILE A 201 0.51 4.24 -0.33
CA ILE A 201 1.35 3.92 -1.47
C ILE A 201 1.12 5.02 -2.50
N GLU A 202 2.14 5.81 -2.76
CA GLU A 202 2.11 6.93 -3.70
C GLU A 202 2.98 6.64 -4.91
N ASN A 203 2.39 6.83 -6.09
CA ASN A 203 3.09 6.65 -7.36
C ASN A 203 3.64 5.22 -7.52
N GLY A 204 2.94 4.20 -6.99
CA GLY A 204 3.33 2.81 -7.18
C GLY A 204 2.94 2.27 -8.56
N TYR A 205 3.52 1.14 -8.97
CA TYR A 205 3.00 0.35 -10.10
C TYR A 205 2.11 -0.79 -9.62
N ASN A 206 2.69 -1.68 -8.81
CA ASN A 206 1.99 -2.75 -8.10
C ASN A 206 1.97 -2.41 -6.60
N GLY A 207 0.80 -2.45 -5.96
CA GLY A 207 0.58 -2.08 -4.56
C GLY A 207 0.89 -3.22 -3.61
N ILE A 208 -0.13 -3.97 -3.18
CA ILE A 208 -0.03 -5.00 -2.15
C ILE A 208 -0.36 -6.39 -2.70
N ASP A 209 0.44 -7.40 -2.35
CA ASP A 209 0.33 -8.78 -2.84
C ASP A 209 0.16 -9.84 -1.75
N TYR A 210 -0.97 -10.55 -1.84
CA TYR A 210 -1.34 -11.77 -1.12
C TYR A 210 -1.76 -12.88 -2.11
N GLY A 211 -1.29 -12.80 -3.35
CA GLY A 211 -1.70 -13.71 -4.42
C GLY A 211 -0.56 -14.42 -5.14
N THR A 212 0.70 -14.01 -4.94
CA THR A 212 1.85 -14.79 -5.42
C THR A 212 2.08 -16.05 -4.59
N THR A 213 1.89 -15.96 -3.27
CA THR A 213 1.98 -17.08 -2.32
C THR A 213 0.80 -17.05 -1.35
N ALA A 214 0.34 -18.21 -0.90
CA ALA A 214 -0.74 -18.30 0.07
C ALA A 214 -0.38 -17.53 1.36
N ALA A 215 -1.27 -16.65 1.81
CA ALA A 215 -1.02 -15.74 2.92
C ALA A 215 -2.25 -15.62 3.83
N ASP A 216 -2.61 -16.73 4.48
CA ASP A 216 -3.81 -16.85 5.29
C ASP A 216 -3.94 -15.79 6.39
N ARG A 217 -5.18 -15.39 6.64
CA ARG A 217 -5.59 -14.48 7.73
C ARG A 217 -4.94 -13.10 7.68
N PHE A 218 -4.52 -12.62 6.51
CA PHE A 218 -3.95 -11.29 6.37
C PHE A 218 -4.92 -10.15 6.73
N VAL A 219 -4.39 -8.95 6.98
CA VAL A 219 -5.20 -7.73 7.18
C VAL A 219 -4.64 -6.59 6.35
N VAL A 220 -5.48 -5.97 5.51
CA VAL A 220 -5.25 -4.66 4.91
C VAL A 220 -6.35 -3.73 5.42
N SER A 221 -5.97 -2.69 6.16
CA SER A 221 -6.94 -1.79 6.78
C SER A 221 -6.49 -0.33 6.72
N GLY A 222 -7.41 0.58 6.38
CA GLY A 222 -7.14 2.03 6.43
C GLY A 222 -5.96 2.45 5.56
N THR A 223 -5.86 1.90 4.34
CA THR A 223 -4.71 2.08 3.45
C THR A 223 -5.12 2.87 2.21
N TRP A 224 -4.30 3.82 1.79
CA TRP A 224 -4.53 4.61 0.58
C TRP A 224 -3.51 4.19 -0.49
N ILE A 225 -3.98 3.87 -1.69
CA ILE A 225 -3.15 3.27 -2.73
C ILE A 225 -3.33 4.00 -4.05
N ASN A 226 -2.23 4.54 -4.54
CA ASN A 226 -2.02 4.93 -5.91
C ASN A 226 -1.08 3.91 -6.57
N ALA A 227 -1.65 3.07 -7.44
CA ALA A 227 -0.92 2.04 -8.17
C ALA A 227 -1.37 2.03 -9.64
N ALA A 228 -0.40 2.11 -10.56
CA ALA A 228 -0.67 2.20 -12.00
C ALA A 228 -1.16 0.88 -12.64
N ASN A 229 -0.98 -0.27 -11.98
CA ASN A 229 -1.38 -1.58 -12.51
C ASN A 229 -2.33 -2.33 -11.55
N VAL A 230 -1.85 -2.76 -10.38
CA VAL A 230 -2.64 -3.53 -9.41
C VAL A 230 -2.54 -2.88 -8.03
N ALA A 231 -3.67 -2.55 -7.40
CA ALA A 231 -3.68 -1.96 -6.06
C ALA A 231 -3.54 -3.02 -4.95
N VAL A 232 -4.40 -4.03 -4.96
CA VAL A 232 -4.33 -5.18 -4.05
C VAL A 232 -4.58 -6.45 -4.86
N ASN A 233 -3.68 -7.42 -4.73
CA ASN A 233 -3.78 -8.76 -5.29
C ASN A 233 -4.04 -9.77 -4.17
N VAL A 234 -5.07 -10.60 -4.31
CA VAL A 234 -5.32 -11.73 -3.39
C VAL A 234 -5.59 -12.99 -4.20
N GLY A 235 -4.93 -14.09 -3.83
CA GLY A 235 -4.98 -15.34 -4.58
C GLY A 235 -4.25 -16.49 -3.88
N ALA A 236 -3.71 -17.42 -4.68
CA ALA A 236 -2.90 -18.56 -4.21
C ALA A 236 -3.56 -19.42 -3.11
N ASN A 237 -4.88 -19.62 -3.16
CA ASN A 237 -5.66 -20.35 -2.15
C ASN A 237 -5.58 -19.74 -0.72
N THR A 238 -5.25 -18.45 -0.62
CA THR A 238 -5.26 -17.72 0.66
C THR A 238 -6.61 -17.85 1.36
N ASN A 239 -6.60 -18.39 2.57
CA ASN A 239 -7.78 -18.67 3.37
C ASN A 239 -7.90 -17.70 4.55
N GLY A 240 -9.01 -16.98 4.58
CA GLY A 240 -9.25 -15.93 5.56
C GLY A 240 -8.39 -14.70 5.28
N GLY A 241 -8.96 -13.54 5.54
CA GLY A 241 -8.27 -12.27 5.33
C GLY A 241 -9.25 -11.11 5.30
N TRP A 242 -8.72 -9.92 5.55
CA TRP A 242 -9.49 -8.69 5.63
C TRP A 242 -8.92 -7.65 4.68
N VAL A 243 -9.78 -7.07 3.86
CA VAL A 243 -9.50 -5.85 3.11
C VAL A 243 -10.61 -4.87 3.44
N GLU A 244 -10.32 -3.87 4.26
CA GLU A 244 -11.30 -2.88 4.70
C GLU A 244 -10.72 -1.47 4.69
N GLN A 245 -11.57 -0.47 4.51
CA GLN A 245 -11.14 0.94 4.55
C GLN A 245 -9.96 1.24 3.61
N VAL A 246 -9.88 0.53 2.48
CA VAL A 246 -8.87 0.76 1.43
C VAL A 246 -9.45 1.75 0.43
N VAL A 247 -8.72 2.84 0.19
CA VAL A 247 -9.04 3.80 -0.87
C VAL A 247 -8.02 3.61 -1.98
N VAL A 248 -8.50 3.39 -3.20
CA VAL A 248 -7.66 3.35 -4.38
C VAL A 248 -7.97 4.58 -5.21
N THR A 249 -6.99 5.46 -5.40
CA THR A 249 -7.21 6.75 -6.05
C THR A 249 -5.96 7.25 -6.75
N TYR A 250 -6.16 8.04 -7.80
CA TYR A 250 -5.11 8.81 -8.44
C TYR A 250 -4.95 10.22 -7.83
N GLY A 251 -5.97 10.70 -7.11
CA GLY A 251 -6.00 12.05 -6.57
C GLY A 251 -4.90 12.34 -5.54
N THR A 252 -4.41 11.32 -4.82
CA THR A 252 -3.34 11.48 -3.82
C THR A 252 -2.03 11.87 -4.46
N PHE A 253 -1.59 11.11 -5.45
CA PHE A 253 -0.40 11.42 -6.20
C PHE A 253 -0.53 12.75 -6.97
N PHE A 254 -1.70 12.99 -7.59
CA PHE A 254 -2.00 14.27 -8.26
C PHE A 254 -1.86 15.48 -7.34
N GLN A 255 -2.27 15.38 -6.07
CA GLN A 255 -2.22 16.50 -5.10
C GLN A 255 -0.97 16.46 -4.21
N SER A 256 -0.09 15.48 -4.38
CA SER A 256 1.09 15.31 -3.53
C SER A 256 2.09 16.45 -3.70
N LYS A 257 2.79 16.83 -2.64
CA LYS A 257 3.85 17.87 -2.69
C LYS A 257 5.18 17.35 -3.25
N HIS A 258 5.21 16.14 -3.80
CA HIS A 258 6.41 15.55 -4.35
C HIS A 258 6.72 16.10 -5.75
N ALA A 259 8.02 16.15 -6.10
CA ALA A 259 8.52 16.88 -7.27
C ALA A 259 8.02 16.39 -8.65
N ASN A 260 7.52 15.15 -8.74
CA ASN A 260 7.00 14.57 -9.99
C ASN A 260 5.46 14.52 -10.03
N SER A 261 4.78 15.21 -9.12
CA SER A 261 3.31 15.22 -9.09
C SER A 261 2.71 15.89 -10.35
N PRO A 262 1.70 15.32 -11.00
CA PRO A 262 1.16 15.85 -12.26
C PRO A 262 0.60 17.27 -12.18
N HIS A 263 0.07 17.71 -11.04
CA HIS A 263 -0.50 19.05 -10.90
C HIS A 263 0.56 20.16 -11.09
N THR A 264 1.84 19.88 -10.81
CA THR A 264 2.93 20.85 -11.02
C THR A 264 3.22 21.09 -12.50
N TYR A 265 2.65 20.29 -13.40
CA TYR A 265 2.83 20.37 -14.86
C TYR A 265 1.56 20.79 -15.61
N GLY A 266 0.53 21.28 -14.91
CA GLY A 266 -0.68 21.85 -15.53
C GLY A 266 -1.70 20.83 -16.03
N PHE A 267 -1.63 19.57 -15.58
CA PHE A 267 -2.65 18.56 -15.88
C PHE A 267 -3.92 18.77 -15.08
N ASP A 268 -5.08 18.50 -15.69
CA ASP A 268 -6.39 18.50 -15.04
C ASP A 268 -6.77 17.08 -14.57
N ALA A 269 -7.45 16.95 -13.44
CA ALA A 269 -7.65 15.68 -12.72
C ALA A 269 -8.46 14.62 -13.50
N ALA A 270 -9.13 15.02 -14.59
CA ALA A 270 -10.10 14.21 -15.32
C ALA A 270 -9.52 13.14 -16.28
N LYS A 271 -8.19 13.02 -16.43
CA LYS A 271 -7.60 12.23 -17.54
C LYS A 271 -6.58 11.15 -17.16
N ILE A 272 -6.37 10.82 -15.89
CA ILE A 272 -5.20 10.00 -15.50
C ILE A 272 -5.59 8.63 -14.91
N THR A 273 -5.42 7.61 -15.76
CA THR A 273 -5.28 6.14 -15.56
C THR A 273 -6.17 5.34 -14.59
N ARG A 274 -6.46 4.09 -15.00
CA ARG A 274 -7.32 3.10 -14.31
C ARG A 274 -6.54 2.27 -13.27
N SER A 275 -6.92 2.33 -12.01
CA SER A 275 -6.42 1.42 -10.96
C SER A 275 -7.35 0.22 -10.75
N HIS A 276 -6.80 -1.00 -10.61
CA HIS A 276 -7.60 -2.23 -10.47
C HIS A 276 -7.34 -2.94 -9.14
N ILE A 277 -8.39 -3.51 -8.55
CA ILE A 277 -8.29 -4.55 -7.52
C ILE A 277 -8.42 -5.90 -8.23
N ARG A 278 -7.44 -6.79 -8.04
CA ARG A 278 -7.38 -8.07 -8.75
C ARG A 278 -7.50 -9.22 -7.74
N THR A 279 -8.54 -10.04 -7.88
CA THR A 279 -8.72 -11.28 -7.13
C THR A 279 -8.59 -12.43 -8.11
N LEU A 280 -7.65 -13.35 -7.88
CA LEU A 280 -7.37 -14.49 -8.77
C LEU A 280 -7.27 -15.80 -7.99
N SER A 281 -8.40 -16.42 -7.62
CA SER A 281 -8.52 -17.88 -7.41
C SER A 281 -9.99 -18.28 -7.14
N SER A 282 -10.36 -19.51 -7.48
CA SER A 282 -11.69 -20.11 -7.24
C SER A 282 -12.00 -20.47 -5.78
N SER A 283 -11.14 -20.09 -4.82
CA SER A 283 -11.15 -20.60 -3.44
C SER A 283 -10.77 -19.57 -2.37
N ALA A 284 -10.35 -18.35 -2.73
CA ALA A 284 -9.96 -17.33 -1.75
C ALA A 284 -11.19 -16.82 -0.97
N THR A 285 -11.18 -16.97 0.36
CA THR A 285 -12.23 -16.42 1.24
C THR A 285 -11.73 -15.12 1.86
N VAL A 286 -12.03 -13.99 1.21
CA VAL A 286 -11.64 -12.65 1.67
C VAL A 286 -12.88 -11.90 2.17
N ARG A 287 -12.79 -11.29 3.35
CA ARG A 287 -13.79 -10.31 3.81
C ARG A 287 -13.38 -8.95 3.29
N MET A 288 -14.11 -8.48 2.28
CA MET A 288 -13.92 -7.16 1.70
C MET A 288 -15.05 -6.24 2.14
N SER A 289 -14.66 -5.11 2.72
CA SER A 289 -15.55 -3.95 2.89
C SER A 289 -14.93 -2.80 2.11
N LEU A 290 -15.24 -2.80 0.82
CA LEU A 290 -15.05 -1.61 0.03
C LEU A 290 -16.17 -0.64 0.39
N ARG A 291 -15.83 0.61 0.75
CA ARG A 291 -16.77 1.72 0.57
C ARG A 291 -16.89 1.99 -0.93
N LEU A 292 -17.67 1.15 -1.61
CA LEU A 292 -18.14 1.45 -2.95
C LEU A 292 -19.45 2.22 -2.84
N PRO A 293 -19.59 3.37 -3.55
CA PRO A 293 -20.87 4.04 -3.68
C PRO A 293 -21.77 3.21 -4.59
N GLN A 294 -22.62 2.37 -3.99
CA GLN A 294 -23.74 1.74 -4.66
C GLN A 294 -24.94 1.73 -3.72
N ILE A 295 -25.84 2.70 -3.90
CA ILE A 295 -27.28 2.43 -3.81
C ILE A 295 -27.90 3.00 -5.09
N ARG A 296 -28.42 2.11 -5.95
CA ARG A 296 -29.49 2.45 -6.89
C ARG A 296 -30.80 2.30 -6.12
N LEU A 297 -31.62 3.35 -6.10
CA LEU A 297 -33.08 3.27 -5.90
C LEU A 297 -33.70 4.58 -6.43
N PRO A 298 -34.90 4.57 -7.04
CA PRO A 298 -35.51 3.62 -7.98
C PRO A 298 -35.01 3.80 -9.42
#